data_AF-A0A4U7AUR7-F1
#
_entry.id   AF-A0A4U7AUR7-F1
#
_cell.length_a   1.000
_cell.length_b   1.000
_cell.length_c   1.000
_cell.angle_alpha   90.00
_cell.angle_beta   90.00
_cell.angle_gamma   90.00
#
_symmetry.space_group_name_H-M   'P 1'
#
loop_
_entity.id
_entity.type
_entity.pdbx_description
1 polymer ?
#
loop_
_entity_poly.entity_id
_entity_poly.type
_entity_poly.pdbx_seq_one_letter_code
_entity_poly.pdbx_strand_id
1 'polypeptide(L)'
;MRRRDDPTTKGWNGYSKNERRDFKYLTPKIRIAENDLSPELLSSKSFHMVCSQERAIDLVNGILSRRKESCPKLDIPIFIYEPSPDCAVPNALEETMATIQYVDVLSPNHSELAHLFNRGDEVHEGGFKASVVEECTQRLLDYATQHARSLSVIVRSGKEGCYIASNDSTETRAWLPPYHQDQVKVVDPTGGGNGFLGGFGVGLVRTGSITEATAWGSISASFCIEQVGIPVLGHDTEGLETWNDANPQQRLADWKKRIHRKI
;
A
#
# COMPACT_ATOMS: atom_id res chain seq x y z
N MET A 1 -22.34 8.19 -11.13
CA MET A 1 -21.25 7.91 -12.10
C MET A 1 -21.07 9.11 -13.00
N ARG A 2 -19.84 9.60 -13.20
CA ARG A 2 -19.55 10.68 -14.17
C ARG A 2 -19.84 10.18 -15.59
N ARG A 3 -20.58 10.96 -16.37
CA ARG A 3 -20.75 10.73 -17.80
C ARG A 3 -19.44 11.10 -18.51
N ARG A 4 -18.98 10.26 -19.43
CA ARG A 4 -17.87 10.59 -20.35
C ARG A 4 -18.27 10.20 -21.77
N ASP A 5 -17.80 10.99 -22.73
CA ASP A 5 -17.96 10.69 -24.16
C ASP A 5 -16.78 9.85 -24.69
N ASP A 6 -15.62 9.94 -24.05
CA ASP A 6 -14.41 9.16 -24.40
C ASP A 6 -14.48 7.69 -23.96
N PRO A 7 -13.69 6.77 -24.56
CA PRO A 7 -13.54 5.39 -24.07
C PRO A 7 -12.96 5.31 -22.66
N THR A 8 -13.30 4.26 -21.90
CA THR A 8 -12.69 3.95 -20.59
C THR A 8 -11.16 3.97 -20.66
N THR A 9 -10.52 4.45 -19.58
CA THR A 9 -9.06 4.56 -19.51
C THR A 9 -8.40 3.19 -19.68
N LYS A 10 -7.48 3.08 -20.64
CA LYS A 10 -6.68 1.88 -20.93
C LYS A 10 -5.23 2.09 -20.49
N GLY A 11 -4.66 1.09 -19.83
CA GLY A 11 -3.23 1.01 -19.51
C GLY A 11 -2.58 -0.12 -20.31
N TRP A 12 -1.35 0.11 -20.77
CA TRP A 12 -0.50 -0.92 -21.35
C TRP A 12 0.57 -1.32 -20.35
N ASN A 13 0.73 -2.64 -20.15
CA ASN A 13 1.82 -3.21 -19.37
C ASN A 13 2.80 -3.90 -20.33
N GLY A 14 4.05 -3.46 -20.32
CA GLY A 14 5.16 -4.02 -21.06
C GLY A 14 5.93 -5.04 -20.23
N TYR A 15 6.19 -6.20 -20.82
CA TYR A 15 6.92 -7.30 -20.20
C TYR A 15 8.23 -7.47 -20.97
N SER A 16 9.36 -7.25 -20.31
CA SER A 16 10.70 -7.45 -20.88
C SER A 16 11.42 -8.63 -20.22
N LYS A 17 12.43 -9.20 -20.89
CA LYS A 17 13.21 -10.34 -20.39
C LYS A 17 13.97 -10.05 -19.08
N ASN A 18 14.13 -8.77 -18.71
CA ASN A 18 14.92 -8.34 -17.55
C ASN A 18 14.05 -8.04 -16.32
N GLU A 19 12.84 -8.61 -16.24
CA GLU A 19 11.85 -8.36 -15.16
C GLU A 19 11.42 -6.89 -14.99
N ARG A 20 11.96 -5.98 -15.80
CA ARG A 20 11.56 -4.57 -15.86
C ARG A 20 10.20 -4.47 -16.54
N ARG A 21 9.23 -3.93 -15.81
CA ARG A 21 7.90 -3.61 -16.33
C ARG A 21 7.83 -2.16 -16.75
N ASP A 22 7.31 -1.95 -17.94
CA ASP A 22 6.97 -0.63 -18.44
C ASP A 22 5.45 -0.44 -18.35
N PHE A 23 5.01 0.76 -18.01
CA PHE A 23 3.60 1.10 -17.98
C PHE A 23 3.36 2.41 -18.73
N LYS A 24 2.30 2.46 -19.55
CA LYS A 24 1.81 3.72 -20.11
C LYS A 24 0.30 3.72 -20.27
N TYR A 25 -0.30 4.89 -20.08
CA TYR A 25 -1.71 5.09 -20.43
C TYR A 25 -1.85 5.18 -21.96
N LEU A 26 -2.82 4.46 -22.52
CA LEU A 26 -3.15 4.50 -23.95
C LEU A 26 -4.27 5.50 -24.28
N THR A 27 -4.96 6.00 -23.25
CA THR A 27 -6.06 6.96 -23.35
C THR A 27 -6.00 7.87 -22.13
N PRO A 28 -6.52 9.10 -22.20
CA PRO A 28 -6.55 10.01 -21.06
C PRO A 28 -7.13 9.38 -19.79
N LYS A 29 -6.47 9.62 -18.65
CA LYS A 29 -6.91 9.20 -17.33
C LYS A 29 -8.05 10.09 -16.84
N ILE A 30 -9.19 9.52 -16.49
CA ILE A 30 -10.16 10.25 -15.66
C ILE A 30 -9.66 10.22 -14.22
N ARG A 31 -9.45 11.43 -13.70
CA ARG A 31 -9.01 11.63 -12.33
C ARG A 31 -10.24 11.50 -11.41
N ILE A 32 -10.30 10.40 -10.66
CA ILE A 32 -11.30 10.20 -9.60
C ILE A 32 -11.00 11.16 -8.45
N ALA A 33 -11.99 11.94 -8.04
CA ALA A 33 -11.89 12.92 -6.95
C ALA A 33 -12.87 12.58 -5.83
N GLU A 34 -12.79 13.29 -4.71
CA GLU A 34 -13.70 13.18 -3.57
C GLU A 34 -15.15 13.23 -4.03
N ASN A 35 -15.52 14.12 -4.95
CA ASN A 35 -16.89 14.30 -5.44
C ASN A 35 -17.44 13.11 -6.25
N ASP A 36 -16.61 12.12 -6.60
CA ASP A 36 -17.05 10.90 -7.28
C ASP A 36 -17.56 9.82 -6.35
N LEU A 37 -17.25 9.93 -5.07
CA LEU A 37 -17.66 8.94 -4.09
C LEU A 37 -19.18 9.03 -3.93
N SER A 38 -19.87 7.91 -4.17
CA SER A 38 -21.26 7.75 -3.77
C SER A 38 -21.38 7.86 -2.24
N PRO A 39 -22.58 8.07 -1.67
CA PRO A 39 -22.77 8.09 -0.23
C PRO A 39 -22.20 6.84 0.47
N GLU A 40 -22.34 5.67 -0.15
CA GLU A 40 -21.81 4.40 0.36
C GLU A 40 -20.28 4.41 0.37
N LEU A 41 -19.64 4.80 -0.74
CA LEU A 41 -18.18 4.89 -0.83
C LEU A 41 -17.61 5.97 0.10
N LEU A 42 -18.31 7.11 0.23
CA LEU A 42 -17.94 8.18 1.13
C LEU A 42 -17.93 7.70 2.59
N SER A 43 -18.74 6.71 2.95
CA SER A 43 -18.81 6.12 4.30
C SER A 43 -17.69 5.11 4.64
N SER A 44 -16.78 4.82 3.70
CA SER A 44 -15.70 3.82 3.86
C SER A 44 -14.76 4.10 5.03
N LYS A 45 -14.48 3.12 5.90
CA LYS A 45 -13.64 3.36 7.09
C LYS A 45 -12.15 3.60 6.79
N SER A 46 -11.71 3.33 5.56
CA SER A 46 -10.35 3.62 5.11
C SER A 46 -10.32 4.01 3.62
N PHE A 47 -9.31 4.80 3.26
CA PHE A 47 -9.02 5.21 1.90
C PHE A 47 -7.54 4.97 1.57
N HIS A 48 -7.28 4.22 0.51
CA HIS A 48 -5.94 4.02 -0.03
C HIS A 48 -5.78 4.87 -1.30
N MET A 49 -4.71 5.67 -1.34
CA MET A 49 -4.43 6.62 -2.42
C MET A 49 -3.03 6.38 -3.00
N VAL A 50 -2.97 6.11 -4.31
CA VAL A 50 -1.73 6.08 -5.10
C VAL A 50 -1.71 7.27 -6.05
N CYS A 51 -0.97 8.32 -5.71
CA CYS A 51 -0.98 9.58 -6.45
C CYS A 51 0.22 10.47 -6.12
N SER A 52 0.19 11.71 -6.61
CA SER A 52 1.07 12.78 -6.16
C SER A 52 0.71 13.25 -4.75
N GLN A 53 1.65 13.96 -4.13
CA GLN A 53 1.57 14.52 -2.79
C GLN A 53 0.40 15.52 -2.67
N GLU A 54 0.34 16.51 -3.57
CA GLU A 54 -0.76 17.50 -3.65
C GLU A 54 -2.12 16.80 -3.70
N ARG A 55 -2.23 15.76 -4.53
CA ARG A 55 -3.48 15.04 -4.70
C ARG A 55 -3.88 14.23 -3.48
N ALA A 56 -2.92 13.66 -2.74
CA ALA A 56 -3.22 12.98 -1.50
C ALA A 56 -3.85 13.97 -0.50
N ILE A 57 -3.28 15.17 -0.39
CA ILE A 57 -3.78 16.24 0.48
C ILE A 57 -5.18 16.69 0.03
N ASP A 58 -5.39 16.93 -1.25
CA ASP A 58 -6.70 17.33 -1.80
C ASP A 58 -7.78 16.28 -1.52
N LEU A 59 -7.46 14.99 -1.74
CA LEU A 59 -8.40 13.90 -1.48
C LEU A 59 -8.77 13.80 -0.01
N VAL A 60 -7.80 13.89 0.91
CA VAL A 60 -8.05 13.87 2.35
C VAL A 60 -8.99 15.00 2.74
N ASN A 61 -8.64 16.24 2.40
CA ASN A 61 -9.42 17.42 2.75
C ASN A 61 -10.82 17.37 2.14
N GLY A 62 -10.91 16.97 0.86
CA GLY A 62 -12.16 16.85 0.14
C GLY A 62 -13.10 15.79 0.73
N ILE A 63 -12.57 14.61 1.06
CA ILE A 63 -13.32 13.52 1.69
C ILE A 63 -13.82 13.95 3.08
N LEU A 64 -12.96 14.57 3.89
CA LEU A 64 -13.34 15.05 5.23
C LEU A 64 -14.41 16.15 5.16
N SER A 65 -14.28 17.10 4.23
CA SER A 65 -15.28 18.15 4.02
C SER A 65 -16.64 17.55 3.64
N ARG A 66 -16.66 16.67 2.63
CA ARG A 66 -17.90 16.00 2.21
C ARG A 66 -18.53 15.17 3.32
N ARG A 67 -17.73 14.51 4.17
CA ARG A 67 -18.22 13.76 5.33
C ARG A 67 -18.86 14.65 6.38
N LYS A 68 -18.24 15.80 6.67
CA LYS A 68 -18.78 16.77 7.62
C LYS A 68 -20.18 17.24 7.21
N GLU A 69 -20.42 17.35 5.90
CA GLU A 69 -21.72 17.75 5.35
C GLU A 69 -22.72 16.59 5.27
N SER A 70 -22.29 15.45 4.71
CA SER A 70 -23.21 14.36 4.32
C SER A 70 -23.38 13.29 5.41
N CYS A 71 -22.36 13.08 6.25
CA CYS A 71 -22.30 12.00 7.23
C CYS A 71 -21.56 12.41 8.52
N PRO A 72 -21.94 13.50 9.21
CA PRO A 72 -21.15 14.11 10.29
C PRO A 72 -20.95 13.24 11.54
N LYS A 73 -21.68 12.13 11.66
CA LYS A 73 -21.60 11.20 12.80
C LYS A 73 -20.57 10.08 12.59
N LEU A 74 -19.99 9.95 11.39
CA LEU A 74 -18.98 8.94 11.13
C LEU A 74 -17.63 9.37 11.71
N ASP A 75 -16.89 8.38 12.21
CA ASP A 75 -15.50 8.58 12.62
C ASP A 75 -14.65 9.04 11.42
N ILE A 76 -13.54 9.71 11.75
CA ILE A 76 -12.51 10.05 10.77
C ILE A 76 -11.98 8.74 10.17
N PRO A 77 -11.97 8.58 8.83
CA PRO A 77 -11.48 7.37 8.21
C PRO A 77 -9.95 7.33 8.25
N ILE A 78 -9.40 6.13 8.12
CA ILE A 78 -7.95 5.94 8.00
C ILE A 78 -7.50 6.30 6.58
N PHE A 79 -6.49 7.15 6.45
CA PHE A 79 -5.88 7.49 5.17
C PHE A 79 -4.51 6.82 5.00
N ILE A 80 -4.41 6.03 3.94
CA ILE A 80 -3.20 5.30 3.55
C ILE A 80 -2.70 5.91 2.23
N TYR A 81 -1.47 6.41 2.22
CA TYR A 81 -0.87 7.04 1.07
C TYR A 81 0.37 6.29 0.59
N GLU A 82 0.42 6.01 -0.71
CA GLU A 82 1.58 5.54 -1.45
C GLU A 82 1.91 6.58 -2.54
N PRO A 83 3.13 7.12 -2.60
CA PRO A 83 3.53 7.99 -3.70
C PRO A 83 3.56 7.18 -5.00
N SER A 84 3.03 7.72 -6.10
CA SER A 84 3.26 7.09 -7.41
C SER A 84 4.76 7.13 -7.78
N PRO A 85 5.27 6.17 -8.57
CA PRO A 85 6.70 6.09 -8.90
C PRO A 85 7.30 7.41 -9.42
N ASP A 86 6.56 8.12 -10.31
CA ASP A 86 7.00 9.39 -10.88
C ASP A 86 7.03 10.56 -9.87
N CYS A 87 6.45 10.37 -8.69
CA CYS A 87 6.41 11.35 -7.60
C CYS A 87 7.38 11.01 -6.45
N ALA A 88 8.04 9.85 -6.50
CA ALA A 88 9.03 9.43 -5.52
C ALA A 88 10.45 9.77 -5.99
N VAL A 89 10.74 11.07 -6.09
CA VAL A 89 12.01 11.63 -6.56
C VAL A 89 12.65 12.51 -5.49
N PRO A 90 13.98 12.75 -5.50
CA PRO A 90 14.67 13.48 -4.43
C PRO A 90 14.05 14.87 -4.14
N ASN A 91 13.68 15.59 -5.20
CA ASN A 91 13.11 16.93 -5.08
C ASN A 91 11.68 16.95 -4.50
N ALA A 92 11.03 15.80 -4.34
CA ALA A 92 9.68 15.67 -3.80
C ALA A 92 9.67 15.28 -2.31
N LEU A 93 10.84 15.23 -1.65
CA LEU A 93 10.96 14.79 -0.26
C LEU A 93 10.19 15.69 0.70
N GLU A 94 10.32 17.00 0.55
CA GLU A 94 9.65 17.98 1.42
C GLU A 94 8.12 17.90 1.26
N GLU A 95 7.62 17.84 0.03
CA GLU A 95 6.20 17.68 -0.25
C GLU A 95 5.68 16.33 0.26
N THR A 96 6.50 15.28 0.18
CA THR A 96 6.13 13.96 0.73
C THR A 96 6.02 14.02 2.25
N MET A 97 6.97 14.68 2.92
CA MET A 97 6.89 14.92 4.37
C MET A 97 5.66 15.76 4.74
N ALA A 98 5.29 16.75 3.93
CA ALA A 98 4.09 17.55 4.17
C ALA A 98 2.80 16.71 4.19
N THR A 99 2.75 15.59 3.47
CA THR A 99 1.58 14.68 3.51
C THR A 99 1.35 14.04 4.88
N ILE A 100 2.37 13.95 5.75
CA ILE A 100 2.30 13.35 7.10
C ILE A 100 1.30 14.10 8.01
N GLN A 101 1.02 15.37 7.73
CA GLN A 101 -0.01 16.13 8.45
C GLN A 101 -1.44 15.61 8.18
N TYR A 102 -1.64 14.85 7.11
CA TYR A 102 -2.96 14.49 6.58
C TYR A 102 -3.25 12.99 6.62
N VAL A 103 -2.22 12.15 6.63
CA VAL A 103 -2.38 10.69 6.52
C VAL A 103 -2.00 9.96 7.81
N ASP A 104 -2.51 8.76 7.97
CA ASP A 104 -2.23 7.88 9.10
C ASP A 104 -1.13 6.87 8.76
N VAL A 105 -1.06 6.48 7.49
CA VAL A 105 -0.09 5.51 6.98
C VAL A 105 0.58 6.01 5.70
N LEU A 106 1.91 5.96 5.68
CA LEU A 106 2.73 6.22 4.49
C LEU A 106 3.40 4.92 4.05
N SER A 107 3.15 4.47 2.81
CA SER A 107 3.63 3.18 2.31
C SER A 107 4.33 3.24 0.94
N PRO A 108 5.50 3.87 0.85
CA PRO A 108 6.36 3.70 -0.33
C PRO A 108 6.88 2.25 -0.42
N ASN A 109 7.31 1.84 -1.59
CA ASN A 109 8.20 0.69 -1.71
C ASN A 109 9.65 1.11 -1.39
N HIS A 110 10.55 0.13 -1.20
CA HIS A 110 11.95 0.39 -0.86
C HIS A 110 12.69 1.28 -1.88
N SER A 111 12.42 1.12 -3.18
CA SER A 111 13.01 1.94 -4.24
C SER A 111 12.53 3.39 -4.18
N GLU A 112 11.22 3.58 -4.05
CA GLU A 112 10.58 4.90 -3.91
C GLU A 112 11.11 5.63 -2.67
N LEU A 113 11.17 4.94 -1.53
CA LEU A 113 11.71 5.50 -0.29
C LEU A 113 13.18 5.89 -0.46
N ALA A 114 14.01 4.97 -0.95
CA ALA A 114 15.43 5.25 -1.14
C ALA A 114 15.65 6.42 -2.11
N HIS A 115 14.88 6.49 -3.20
CA HIS A 115 14.98 7.57 -4.19
C HIS A 115 14.56 8.93 -3.63
N LEU A 116 13.50 9.01 -2.81
CA LEU A 116 13.12 10.23 -2.09
C LEU A 116 14.27 10.80 -1.24
N PHE A 117 15.11 9.92 -0.67
CA PHE A 117 16.27 10.31 0.13
C PHE A 117 17.59 10.41 -0.64
N ASN A 118 17.55 10.30 -1.98
CA ASN A 118 18.73 10.29 -2.85
C ASN A 118 19.71 9.13 -2.55
N ARG A 119 19.16 7.95 -2.24
CA ARG A 119 19.88 6.72 -1.87
C ARG A 119 19.48 5.51 -2.73
N GLY A 120 18.91 5.74 -3.92
CA GLY A 120 18.40 4.69 -4.80
C GLY A 120 19.45 3.62 -5.15
N ASP A 121 20.69 4.03 -5.39
CA ASP A 121 21.79 3.12 -5.75
C ASP A 121 22.11 2.14 -4.60
N GLU A 122 21.88 2.55 -3.36
CA GLU A 122 22.16 1.74 -2.17
C GLU A 122 21.19 0.57 -1.96
N VAL A 123 20.07 0.53 -2.68
CA VAL A 123 19.09 -0.58 -2.64
C VAL A 123 19.03 -1.38 -3.94
N HIS A 124 19.78 -0.98 -4.98
CA HIS A 124 19.80 -1.62 -6.29
C HIS A 124 21.19 -2.09 -6.70
N GLU A 125 22.15 -1.17 -6.85
CA GLU A 125 23.48 -1.50 -7.42
C GLU A 125 24.33 -2.32 -6.44
N GLY A 126 24.19 -2.05 -5.14
CA GLY A 126 24.87 -2.78 -4.06
C GLY A 126 24.08 -3.97 -3.50
N GLY A 127 22.94 -4.32 -4.11
CA GLY A 127 21.96 -5.22 -3.52
C GLY A 127 21.10 -4.53 -2.45
N PHE A 128 20.09 -5.25 -1.96
CA PHE A 128 19.15 -4.72 -0.98
C PHE A 128 19.82 -4.48 0.38
N LYS A 129 19.71 -3.26 0.92
CA LYS A 129 20.20 -2.89 2.25
C LYS A 129 19.05 -2.50 3.17
N ALA A 130 18.75 -3.35 4.14
CA ALA A 130 17.72 -3.11 5.14
C ALA A 130 17.94 -1.80 5.92
N SER A 131 19.19 -1.47 6.25
CA SER A 131 19.53 -0.24 6.99
C SER A 131 19.10 1.04 6.28
N VAL A 132 19.16 1.09 4.94
CA VAL A 132 18.70 2.26 4.17
C VAL A 132 17.21 2.48 4.38
N VAL A 133 16.42 1.40 4.33
CA VAL A 133 14.98 1.44 4.59
C VAL A 133 14.71 1.91 6.01
N GLU A 134 15.39 1.32 6.99
CA GLU A 134 15.24 1.65 8.41
C GLU A 134 15.56 3.12 8.71
N GLU A 135 16.70 3.62 8.20
CA GLU A 135 17.17 5.00 8.38
C GLU A 135 16.23 6.02 7.71
N CYS A 136 15.82 5.75 6.46
CA CYS A 136 14.89 6.62 5.74
C CYS A 136 13.50 6.63 6.39
N THR A 137 13.01 5.48 6.84
CA THR A 137 11.77 5.39 7.63
C THR A 137 11.89 6.17 8.94
N GLN A 138 13.02 6.08 9.64
CA GLN A 138 13.25 6.83 10.87
C GLN A 138 13.11 8.34 10.64
N ARG A 139 13.68 8.87 9.55
CA ARG A 139 13.56 10.30 9.21
C ARG A 139 12.11 10.76 9.01
N LEU A 140 11.25 9.91 8.44
CA LEU A 140 9.81 10.20 8.29
C LEU A 140 9.09 10.22 9.65
N LEU A 141 9.42 9.27 10.53
CA LEU A 141 8.86 9.18 11.88
C LEU A 141 9.35 10.31 12.80
N ASP A 142 10.60 10.74 12.66
CA ASP A 142 11.15 11.90 13.37
C ASP A 142 10.40 13.17 12.97
N TYR A 143 10.16 13.36 11.66
CA TYR A 143 9.34 14.46 11.17
C TYR A 143 7.93 14.43 11.74
N ALA A 144 7.26 13.26 11.74
CA ALA A 144 5.93 13.11 12.34
C ALA A 144 5.93 13.49 13.83
N THR A 145 6.93 13.03 14.57
CA THR A 145 7.10 13.31 16.01
C THR A 145 7.31 14.80 16.27
N GLN A 146 8.17 15.46 15.50
CA GLN A 146 8.42 16.91 15.59
C GLN A 146 7.17 17.75 15.34
N HIS A 147 6.22 17.23 14.57
CA HIS A 147 4.96 17.91 14.26
C HIS A 147 3.76 17.36 15.05
N ALA A 148 4.01 16.61 16.14
CA ALA A 148 2.98 16.00 16.99
C ALA A 148 1.93 15.18 16.21
N ARG A 149 2.38 14.46 15.18
CA ARG A 149 1.56 13.54 14.38
C ARG A 149 1.90 12.10 14.71
N SER A 150 0.88 11.27 14.86
CA SER A 150 1.02 9.82 14.81
C SER A 150 1.10 9.37 13.35
N LEU A 151 2.10 8.56 13.03
CA LEU A 151 2.33 8.02 11.69
C LEU A 151 2.84 6.60 11.81
N SER A 152 2.25 5.70 11.02
CA SER A 152 2.85 4.41 10.69
C SER A 152 3.45 4.44 9.28
N VAL A 153 4.64 3.88 9.14
CA VAL A 153 5.33 3.74 7.85
C VAL A 153 5.47 2.25 7.53
N ILE A 154 5.10 1.88 6.31
CA ILE A 154 5.15 0.49 5.85
C ILE A 154 5.89 0.45 4.53
N VAL A 155 7.12 -0.03 4.55
CA VAL A 155 7.97 -0.06 3.36
C VAL A 155 7.86 -1.42 2.70
N ARG A 156 7.24 -1.48 1.52
CA ARG A 156 7.08 -2.72 0.76
C ARG A 156 8.37 -3.03 0.00
N SER A 157 8.92 -4.22 0.24
CA SER A 157 10.26 -4.62 -0.22
C SER A 157 10.26 -5.92 -1.03
N GLY A 158 9.14 -6.23 -1.70
CA GLY A 158 9.05 -7.39 -2.61
C GLY A 158 9.41 -8.71 -1.93
N LYS A 159 10.44 -9.40 -2.45
CA LYS A 159 10.95 -10.67 -1.90
C LYS A 159 11.53 -10.56 -0.49
N GLU A 160 11.90 -9.35 -0.06
CA GLU A 160 12.39 -9.08 1.29
C GLU A 160 11.22 -8.86 2.29
N GLY A 161 9.98 -8.85 1.79
CA GLY A 161 8.78 -8.66 2.59
C GLY A 161 8.47 -7.19 2.78
N CYS A 162 8.29 -6.75 4.02
CA CYS A 162 8.08 -5.34 4.33
C CYS A 162 8.63 -4.96 5.70
N TYR A 163 9.04 -3.70 5.83
CA TYR A 163 9.38 -3.10 7.10
C TYR A 163 8.21 -2.28 7.63
N ILE A 164 7.86 -2.48 8.90
CA ILE A 164 6.86 -1.68 9.60
C ILE A 164 7.54 -0.90 10.71
N ALA A 165 7.12 0.36 10.90
CA ALA A 165 7.55 1.20 12.00
C ALA A 165 6.45 2.24 12.31
N SER A 166 6.26 2.58 13.59
CA SER A 166 5.36 3.64 14.01
C SER A 166 6.03 4.53 15.07
N ASN A 167 5.63 5.79 15.17
CA ASN A 167 6.12 6.70 16.22
C ASN A 167 5.19 6.78 17.44
N ASP A 168 4.04 6.12 17.40
CA ASP A 168 3.13 5.98 18.56
C ASP A 168 3.51 4.81 19.49
N SER A 169 4.33 3.87 19.01
CA SER A 169 4.79 2.71 19.75
C SER A 169 6.17 2.25 19.26
N THR A 170 7.14 2.23 20.17
CA THR A 170 8.49 1.71 19.91
C THR A 170 8.50 0.19 19.68
N GLU A 171 7.46 -0.52 20.11
CA GLU A 171 7.33 -1.97 19.94
C GLU A 171 6.89 -2.37 18.52
N THR A 172 6.43 -1.41 17.71
CA THR A 172 5.88 -1.68 16.37
C THR A 172 6.93 -1.49 15.28
N ARG A 173 8.14 -2.03 15.48
CA ARG A 173 9.25 -1.94 14.51
C ARG A 173 9.78 -3.33 14.15
N ALA A 174 9.52 -3.77 12.93
CA ALA A 174 9.91 -5.12 12.50
C ALA A 174 10.02 -5.27 10.98
N TRP A 175 10.90 -6.17 10.57
CA TRP A 175 10.84 -6.80 9.25
C TRP A 175 9.88 -7.99 9.28
N LEU A 176 8.92 -7.99 8.37
CA LEU A 176 7.95 -9.07 8.23
C LEU A 176 8.16 -9.76 6.87
N PRO A 177 8.33 -11.09 6.85
CA PRO A 177 8.61 -11.82 5.63
C PRO A 177 7.40 -11.86 4.69
N PRO A 178 7.62 -11.99 3.37
CA PRO A 178 6.53 -12.21 2.42
C PRO A 178 5.90 -13.59 2.63
N TYR A 179 4.71 -13.83 2.05
CA TYR A 179 4.07 -15.14 2.16
C TYR A 179 4.85 -16.23 1.41
N HIS A 180 5.19 -15.98 0.14
CA HIS A 180 6.04 -16.86 -0.66
C HIS A 180 7.50 -16.63 -0.31
N GLN A 181 8.24 -17.71 -0.08
CA GLN A 181 9.67 -17.67 0.29
C GLN A 181 10.58 -18.08 -0.89
N ASP A 182 9.98 -18.44 -2.02
CA ASP A 182 10.64 -18.82 -3.26
C ASP A 182 9.86 -18.25 -4.46
N GLN A 183 10.44 -18.35 -5.65
CA GLN A 183 9.86 -17.82 -6.89
C GLN A 183 8.80 -18.75 -7.52
N VAL A 184 8.60 -19.97 -7.00
CA VAL A 184 7.84 -21.03 -7.70
C VAL A 184 6.41 -20.59 -8.01
N LYS A 185 5.79 -19.85 -7.07
CA LYS A 185 4.44 -19.32 -7.22
C LYS A 185 4.39 -17.82 -7.55
N VAL A 186 5.53 -17.17 -7.77
CA VAL A 186 5.58 -15.74 -8.11
C VAL A 186 5.67 -15.59 -9.62
N VAL A 187 4.50 -15.46 -10.27
CA VAL A 187 4.35 -15.43 -11.73
C VAL A 187 4.39 -13.99 -12.25
N ASP A 188 3.69 -13.08 -11.58
CA ASP A 188 3.55 -11.69 -12.01
C ASP A 188 3.50 -10.74 -10.78
N PRO A 189 4.50 -9.89 -10.53
CA PRO A 189 4.47 -8.97 -9.38
C PRO A 189 3.43 -7.83 -9.51
N THR A 190 2.81 -7.62 -10.69
CA THR A 190 1.84 -6.56 -10.93
C THR A 190 0.64 -6.70 -10.00
N GLY A 191 0.30 -5.60 -9.35
CA GLY A 191 -0.81 -5.56 -8.41
C GLY A 191 -0.48 -6.08 -7.02
N GLY A 192 0.70 -6.70 -6.79
CA GLY A 192 1.10 -7.18 -5.46
C GLY A 192 1.10 -6.07 -4.40
N GLY A 193 1.66 -4.89 -4.73
CA GLY A 193 1.66 -3.73 -3.84
C GLY A 193 0.26 -3.16 -3.57
N ASN A 194 -0.58 -3.06 -4.61
CA ASN A 194 -1.96 -2.57 -4.46
C ASN A 194 -2.84 -3.55 -3.68
N GLY A 195 -2.69 -4.85 -3.94
CA GLY A 195 -3.34 -5.93 -3.20
C GLY A 195 -2.91 -5.91 -1.74
N PHE A 196 -1.61 -5.71 -1.47
CA PHE A 196 -1.09 -5.52 -0.11
C PHE A 196 -1.84 -4.40 0.61
N LEU A 197 -1.92 -3.20 0.03
CA LEU A 197 -2.54 -2.05 0.71
C LEU A 197 -4.07 -2.15 0.80
N GLY A 198 -4.72 -2.86 -0.12
CA GLY A 198 -6.13 -3.24 0.00
C GLY A 198 -6.39 -4.15 1.20
N GLY A 199 -5.65 -5.26 1.31
CA GLY A 199 -5.76 -6.18 2.45
C GLY A 199 -5.36 -5.52 3.77
N PHE A 200 -4.28 -4.73 3.76
CA PHE A 200 -3.82 -3.96 4.90
C PHE A 200 -4.89 -2.98 5.40
N GLY A 201 -5.51 -2.20 4.52
CA GLY A 201 -6.54 -1.24 4.91
C GLY A 201 -7.75 -1.89 5.58
N VAL A 202 -8.16 -3.08 5.12
CA VAL A 202 -9.23 -3.86 5.78
C VAL A 202 -8.76 -4.40 7.13
N GLY A 203 -7.55 -4.97 7.19
CA GLY A 203 -6.97 -5.51 8.43
C GLY A 203 -6.81 -4.45 9.50
N LEU A 204 -6.37 -3.24 9.14
CA LEU A 204 -6.18 -2.13 10.07
C LEU A 204 -7.52 -1.66 10.65
N VAL A 205 -8.55 -1.50 9.81
CA VAL A 205 -9.90 -1.14 10.27
C VAL A 205 -10.48 -2.19 11.24
N ARG A 206 -10.18 -3.47 11.03
CA ARG A 206 -10.75 -4.56 11.83
C ARG A 206 -10.00 -4.83 13.13
N THR A 207 -8.70 -4.56 13.17
CA THR A 207 -7.83 -5.00 14.27
C THR A 207 -7.16 -3.85 15.03
N GLY A 208 -7.02 -2.67 14.42
CA GLY A 208 -6.26 -1.56 14.98
C GLY A 208 -4.75 -1.82 15.10
N SER A 209 -4.25 -2.99 14.66
CA SER A 209 -2.84 -3.37 14.79
C SER A 209 -2.16 -3.36 13.44
N ILE A 210 -1.06 -2.60 13.33
CA ILE A 210 -0.24 -2.53 12.12
C ILE A 210 0.31 -3.90 11.75
N THR A 211 0.79 -4.67 12.73
CA THR A 211 1.35 -6.01 12.49
C THR A 211 0.29 -6.97 11.95
N GLU A 212 -0.91 -6.93 12.52
CA GLU A 212 -2.05 -7.73 12.06
C GLU A 212 -2.52 -7.29 10.66
N ALA A 213 -2.65 -5.98 10.44
CA ALA A 213 -3.00 -5.43 9.14
C ALA A 213 -1.97 -5.82 8.07
N THR A 214 -0.68 -5.80 8.39
CA THR A 214 0.38 -6.25 7.49
C THR A 214 0.24 -7.72 7.14
N ALA A 215 -0.17 -8.58 8.07
CA ALA A 215 -0.48 -9.97 7.77
C ALA A 215 -1.54 -10.09 6.67
N TRP A 216 -2.62 -9.31 6.79
CA TRP A 216 -3.72 -9.29 5.81
C TRP A 216 -3.24 -8.77 4.45
N GLY A 217 -2.40 -7.73 4.45
CA GLY A 217 -1.75 -7.23 3.24
C GLY A 217 -0.85 -8.27 2.59
N SER A 218 0.02 -8.93 3.34
CA SER A 218 0.91 -9.99 2.85
C SER A 218 0.13 -11.15 2.21
N ILE A 219 -1.00 -11.55 2.80
CA ILE A 219 -1.86 -12.59 2.24
C ILE A 219 -2.54 -12.11 0.96
N SER A 220 -3.12 -10.91 0.95
CA SER A 220 -3.75 -10.37 -0.26
C SER A 220 -2.76 -10.24 -1.42
N ALA A 221 -1.55 -9.74 -1.15
CA ALA A 221 -0.49 -9.63 -2.14
C ALA A 221 -0.07 -10.99 -2.70
N SER A 222 -0.05 -12.03 -1.87
CA SER A 222 0.34 -13.37 -2.28
C SER A 222 -0.55 -13.93 -3.39
N PHE A 223 -1.85 -13.68 -3.34
CA PHE A 223 -2.77 -14.10 -4.41
C PHE A 223 -2.60 -13.27 -5.68
N CYS A 224 -2.35 -11.97 -5.55
CA CYS A 224 -2.16 -11.08 -6.70
C CYS A 224 -0.96 -11.48 -7.55
N ILE A 225 0.10 -12.03 -6.93
CA ILE A 225 1.34 -12.32 -7.64
C ILE A 225 1.44 -13.72 -8.25
N GLU A 226 0.44 -14.57 -7.99
CA GLU A 226 0.39 -15.97 -8.44
C GLU A 226 -0.01 -16.14 -9.92
N GLN A 227 -0.46 -15.08 -10.58
CA GLN A 227 -0.96 -15.13 -11.95
C GLN A 227 -0.91 -13.78 -12.66
N VAL A 228 -1.01 -13.79 -13.99
CA VAL A 228 -1.26 -12.58 -14.76
C VAL A 228 -2.73 -12.17 -14.60
N GLY A 229 -2.97 -10.98 -14.08
CA GLY A 229 -4.32 -10.43 -13.87
C GLY A 229 -4.76 -10.46 -12.41
N ILE A 230 -6.08 -10.32 -12.18
CA ILE A 230 -6.64 -10.29 -10.82
C ILE A 230 -6.83 -11.72 -10.28
N PRO A 231 -6.69 -11.95 -8.97
CA PRO A 231 -7.02 -13.22 -8.33
C PRO A 231 -8.44 -13.71 -8.64
N VAL A 232 -8.63 -15.03 -8.73
CA VAL A 232 -9.94 -15.64 -9.03
C VAL A 232 -10.65 -16.00 -7.73
N LEU A 233 -11.83 -15.43 -7.54
CA LEU A 233 -12.74 -15.78 -6.45
C LEU A 233 -13.47 -17.10 -6.75
N GLY A 234 -13.45 -18.02 -5.81
CA GLY A 234 -14.14 -19.29 -5.86
C GLY A 234 -14.64 -19.73 -4.48
N HIS A 235 -15.10 -20.97 -4.40
CA HIS A 235 -15.42 -21.63 -3.14
C HIS A 235 -14.90 -23.07 -3.16
N ASP A 236 -14.47 -23.59 -2.02
CA ASP A 236 -14.10 -24.99 -1.88
C ASP A 236 -15.31 -25.92 -1.73
N THR A 237 -15.05 -27.22 -1.52
CA THR A 237 -16.10 -28.24 -1.35
C THR A 237 -16.97 -28.05 -0.11
N GLU A 238 -16.51 -27.27 0.87
CA GLU A 238 -17.25 -26.93 2.08
C GLU A 238 -18.00 -25.58 1.95
N GLY A 239 -17.88 -24.92 0.78
CA GLY A 239 -18.50 -23.63 0.51
C GLY A 239 -17.75 -22.45 1.13
N LEU A 240 -16.49 -22.63 1.54
CA LEU A 240 -15.66 -21.53 2.05
C LEU A 240 -15.02 -20.77 0.89
N GLU A 241 -14.91 -19.45 1.04
CA GLU A 241 -14.29 -18.56 0.06
C GLU A 241 -12.84 -18.97 -0.25
N THR A 242 -12.49 -19.05 -1.53
CA THR A 242 -11.14 -19.31 -2.01
C THR A 242 -10.69 -18.24 -2.99
N TRP A 243 -9.38 -17.98 -3.00
CA TRP A 243 -8.71 -17.16 -4.00
C TRP A 243 -7.61 -17.98 -4.66
N ASN A 244 -7.65 -18.10 -5.99
CA ASN A 244 -6.76 -19.01 -6.73
C ASN A 244 -6.79 -20.44 -6.13
N ASP A 245 -8.00 -20.93 -5.83
CA ASP A 245 -8.28 -22.24 -5.21
C ASP A 245 -7.65 -22.46 -3.82
N ALA A 246 -7.21 -21.39 -3.15
CA ALA A 246 -6.65 -21.46 -1.80
C ALA A 246 -7.46 -20.61 -0.80
N ASN A 247 -7.66 -21.17 0.39
CA ASN A 247 -8.39 -20.51 1.47
C ASN A 247 -7.52 -19.39 2.11
N PRO A 248 -7.99 -18.13 2.14
CA PRO A 248 -7.21 -17.00 2.65
C PRO A 248 -7.02 -17.05 4.18
N GLN A 249 -7.96 -17.61 4.94
CA GLN A 249 -7.84 -17.73 6.41
C GLN A 249 -6.78 -18.77 6.79
N GLN A 250 -6.74 -19.91 6.10
CA GLN A 250 -5.68 -20.90 6.26
C GLN A 250 -4.32 -20.29 5.93
N ARG A 251 -4.24 -19.55 4.82
CA ARG A 251 -3.02 -18.86 4.38
C ARG A 251 -2.51 -17.87 5.44
N LEU A 252 -3.42 -17.12 6.05
CA LEU A 252 -3.12 -16.20 7.16
C LEU A 252 -2.62 -16.95 8.40
N ALA A 253 -3.27 -18.04 8.79
CA ALA A 253 -2.86 -18.87 9.92
C ALA A 253 -1.44 -19.44 9.72
N ASP A 254 -1.14 -19.95 8.53
CA ASP A 254 0.17 -20.49 8.18
C ASP A 254 1.26 -19.42 8.20
N TRP A 255 0.96 -18.21 7.73
CA TRP A 255 1.90 -17.09 7.81
C TRP A 255 2.16 -16.67 9.25
N LYS A 256 1.11 -16.48 10.06
CA LYS A 256 1.26 -16.11 11.48
C LYS A 256 2.07 -17.13 12.26
N LYS A 257 1.84 -18.43 12.03
CA LYS A 257 2.59 -19.51 12.67
C LYS A 257 4.08 -19.47 12.32
N ARG A 258 4.45 -19.02 11.12
CA ARG A 258 5.86 -18.85 10.72
C ARG A 258 6.52 -17.67 11.42
N ILE A 259 5.80 -16.57 11.63
CA ILE A 259 6.36 -15.37 12.27
C ILE A 259 6.57 -15.55 13.77
N HIS A 260 5.61 -16.16 14.48
CA HIS A 260 5.75 -16.46 15.91
C HIS A 260 6.91 -17.41 16.24
N ARG A 261 7.50 -18.08 15.23
CA ARG A 261 8.70 -18.92 15.39
C ARG A 261 10.00 -18.16 15.14
N LYS A 262 9.93 -16.94 14.60
CA LYS A 262 11.07 -16.11 14.19
C LYS A 262 11.28 -14.88 15.09
N ILE A 263 10.25 -14.46 15.81
CA ILE A 263 10.27 -13.44 16.87
C ILE A 263 10.35 -14.18 18.21
#